data_AF-A0A7W1Z2X5-F1
#
_entry.id   AF-A0A7W1Z2X5-F1
#
_cell.length_a   1.000
_cell.length_b   1.000
_cell.length_c   1.000
_cell.angle_alpha   90.00
_cell.angle_beta   90.00
_cell.angle_gamma   90.00
#
_symmetry.space_group_name_H-M   'P 1'
#
loop_
_entity.id
_entity.type
_entity.pdbx_description
1 polymer ?
#
loop_
_entity_poly.entity_id
_entity_poly.type
_entity_poly.pdbx_seq_one_letter_code
_entity_poly.pdbx_strand_id
1 'polypeptide(L)'
;MAQIVLRIRSALDEKKMKYKKYLECGIVSPSDICVIALNPSKLSPRANLSPPAIMRATHGLGNPYVIFGTDEGDFDEGIASCESIQKVSGAQIDTKFFLSEDNSLISAVLYSDCSFFSLVFDLFAESMVIHNPKARVSLPQGFFKRIDKIWTICCQNDLEWGAYRIKDTQPKAGANGEGAMP
;
A
#
# COMPACT_ATOMS: atom_id res chain seq x y z
N MET A 1 2.84 -14.36 -10.65
CA MET A 1 2.64 -13.16 -9.80
C MET A 1 2.37 -11.90 -10.63
N ALA A 2 3.24 -11.57 -11.59
CA ALA A 2 3.16 -10.37 -12.43
C ALA A 2 1.76 -10.01 -12.95
N GLN A 3 1.00 -11.00 -13.43
CA GLN A 3 -0.34 -10.75 -14.00
C GLN A 3 -1.36 -10.15 -13.00
N ILE A 4 -1.31 -10.49 -11.70
CA ILE A 4 -2.24 -9.93 -10.71
C ILE A 4 -1.90 -8.47 -10.44
N VAL A 5 -0.61 -8.17 -10.25
CA VAL A 5 -0.10 -6.81 -10.05
C VAL A 5 -0.46 -5.94 -11.26
N LEU A 6 -0.29 -6.46 -12.48
CA LEU A 6 -0.69 -5.77 -13.71
C LEU A 6 -2.20 -5.47 -13.75
N ARG A 7 -3.06 -6.43 -13.36
CA ARG A 7 -4.51 -6.21 -13.33
C ARG A 7 -4.91 -5.16 -12.29
N ILE A 8 -4.32 -5.21 -11.09
CA ILE A 8 -4.53 -4.20 -10.05
C ILE A 8 -4.09 -2.83 -10.58
N ARG A 9 -2.91 -2.76 -11.21
CA ARG A 9 -2.37 -1.53 -11.77
C ARG A 9 -3.26 -0.94 -12.86
N SER A 10 -3.76 -1.76 -13.77
CA SER A 10 -4.73 -1.32 -14.78
C SER A 10 -6.01 -0.78 -14.14
N ALA A 11 -6.55 -1.45 -13.11
CA ALA A 11 -7.74 -0.97 -12.40
C ALA A 11 -7.50 0.37 -11.67
N LEU A 12 -6.31 0.57 -11.10
CA LEU A 12 -5.90 1.84 -10.50
C LEU A 12 -5.82 2.96 -11.54
N ASP A 13 -5.15 2.72 -12.66
CA ASP A 13 -5.01 3.70 -13.73
C ASP A 13 -6.37 4.07 -14.35
N GLU A 14 -7.25 3.09 -14.60
CA GLU A 14 -8.61 3.34 -15.08
C GLU A 14 -9.42 4.22 -14.13
N LYS A 15 -9.37 3.93 -12.83
CA LYS A 15 -10.11 4.71 -11.82
C LYS A 15 -9.53 6.11 -11.63
N LYS A 16 -8.20 6.26 -11.68
CA LYS A 16 -7.53 7.56 -11.71
C LYS A 16 -7.98 8.38 -12.91
N MET A 17 -8.02 7.79 -14.11
CA MET A 17 -8.48 8.50 -15.31
C MET A 17 -9.95 8.93 -15.21
N LYS A 18 -10.82 8.11 -14.61
CA LYS A 18 -12.21 8.50 -14.32
C LYS A 18 -12.27 9.66 -13.31
N TYR A 19 -11.47 9.61 -12.25
CA TYR A 19 -11.40 10.67 -11.27
C TYR A 19 -10.93 12.00 -11.86
N LYS A 20 -9.91 11.98 -12.74
CA LYS A 20 -9.47 13.17 -13.48
C LYS A 20 -10.61 13.80 -14.29
N LYS A 21 -11.43 12.98 -14.96
CA LYS A 21 -12.63 13.48 -15.66
C LYS A 21 -13.65 14.11 -14.70
N TYR A 22 -13.85 13.53 -13.52
CA TYR A 22 -14.75 14.12 -12.52
C TYR A 22 -14.25 15.47 -12.01
N LEU A 23 -12.93 15.64 -11.86
CA LEU A 23 -12.31 16.92 -11.53
C LEU A 23 -12.50 17.94 -12.67
N GLU A 24 -12.25 17.54 -13.92
CA GLU A 24 -12.41 18.39 -15.10
C GLU A 24 -13.86 18.85 -15.30
N CYS A 25 -14.83 17.99 -14.99
CA CYS A 25 -16.26 18.31 -15.03
C CYS A 25 -16.76 19.08 -13.79
N GLY A 26 -15.91 19.33 -12.78
CA GLY A 26 -16.30 20.01 -11.54
C GLY A 26 -17.27 19.24 -10.65
N ILE A 27 -17.39 17.91 -10.84
CA ILE A 27 -18.23 17.03 -10.02
C ILE A 27 -17.62 16.86 -8.62
N VAL A 28 -16.29 16.90 -8.55
CA VAL A 28 -15.49 16.80 -7.32
C VAL A 28 -14.49 17.95 -7.28
N SER A 29 -14.17 18.42 -6.09
CA SER A 29 -13.17 19.47 -5.86
C SER A 29 -11.75 18.88 -5.82
N PRO A 30 -10.72 19.62 -6.25
CA PRO A 30 -9.32 19.21 -6.03
C PRO A 30 -8.92 19.17 -4.55
N SER A 31 -9.73 19.71 -3.64
CA SER A 31 -9.55 19.61 -2.18
C SER A 31 -10.18 18.36 -1.57
N ASP A 32 -10.89 17.55 -2.35
CA ASP A 32 -11.57 16.37 -1.84
C ASP A 32 -10.61 15.18 -1.66
N ILE A 33 -10.88 14.37 -0.64
CA ILE A 33 -10.14 13.13 -0.41
C ILE A 33 -10.62 12.08 -1.44
N CYS A 34 -9.68 11.52 -2.19
CA CYS A 34 -9.98 10.49 -3.18
C CYS A 34 -9.50 9.11 -2.71
N VAL A 35 -10.45 8.21 -2.41
CA VAL A 35 -10.15 6.81 -2.07
C VAL A 35 -10.58 5.90 -3.22
N ILE A 36 -9.63 5.16 -3.79
CA ILE A 36 -9.92 4.16 -4.80
C ILE A 36 -10.30 2.84 -4.12
N ALA A 37 -11.54 2.41 -4.26
CA ALA A 37 -11.98 1.08 -3.82
C ALA A 37 -11.73 0.01 -4.90
N LEU A 38 -11.04 -1.07 -4.53
CA LEU A 38 -10.74 -2.24 -5.34
C LEU A 38 -11.20 -3.53 -4.65
N ASN A 39 -11.81 -4.41 -5.43
CA ASN A 39 -12.17 -5.75 -5.01
C ASN A 39 -11.47 -6.79 -5.89
N PRO A 40 -10.55 -7.61 -5.36
CA PRO A 40 -9.82 -8.64 -6.08
C PRO A 40 -10.57 -9.97 -6.18
N SER A 41 -11.80 -10.13 -5.69
CA SER A 41 -12.53 -11.42 -5.64
C SER A 41 -12.63 -12.17 -6.98
N LYS A 42 -12.56 -11.46 -8.11
CA LYS A 42 -12.52 -12.07 -9.46
C LYS A 42 -11.12 -12.43 -9.96
N LEU A 43 -10.09 -12.08 -9.20
CA LEU A 43 -8.71 -12.50 -9.42
C LEU A 43 -8.56 -13.89 -8.78
N SER A 44 -7.94 -14.82 -9.51
CA SER A 44 -7.72 -16.19 -9.04
C SER A 44 -7.14 -16.18 -7.63
N PRO A 45 -7.69 -16.98 -6.69
CA PRO A 45 -7.22 -17.02 -5.31
C PRO A 45 -5.78 -17.50 -5.31
N ARG A 46 -4.84 -16.56 -5.15
CA ARG A 46 -3.46 -16.90 -4.83
C ARG A 46 -3.29 -16.70 -3.35
N ALA A 47 -2.94 -17.80 -2.69
CA ALA A 47 -2.67 -17.88 -1.26
C ALA A 47 -1.82 -16.68 -0.80
N ASN A 48 -2.27 -16.07 0.31
CA ASN A 48 -1.55 -15.17 1.22
C ASN A 48 -0.18 -14.71 0.71
N LEU A 49 -0.17 -13.82 -0.27
CA LEU A 49 1.05 -13.24 -0.79
C LEU A 49 1.63 -12.32 0.27
N SER A 50 2.90 -12.52 0.61
CA SER A 50 3.69 -11.58 1.42
C SER A 50 4.77 -10.96 0.53
N PRO A 51 4.82 -9.63 0.34
CA PRO A 51 3.79 -8.65 0.71
C PRO A 51 2.49 -8.80 -0.12
N PRO A 52 1.35 -8.27 0.37
CA PRO A 52 0.07 -8.28 -0.35
C PRO A 52 0.19 -7.73 -1.77
N ALA A 53 -0.56 -8.31 -2.71
CA ALA A 53 -0.48 -7.91 -4.13
C ALA A 53 -0.76 -6.41 -4.36
N ILE A 54 -1.62 -5.81 -3.54
CA ILE A 54 -1.89 -4.37 -3.59
C ILE A 54 -0.68 -3.52 -3.17
N MET A 55 0.10 -3.96 -2.17
CA MET A 55 1.32 -3.27 -1.78
C MET A 55 2.39 -3.37 -2.87
N ARG A 56 2.50 -4.54 -3.50
CA ARG A 56 3.38 -4.74 -4.67
C ARG A 56 3.01 -3.82 -5.84
N ALA A 57 1.71 -3.61 -6.07
CA ALA A 57 1.21 -2.75 -7.15
C ALA A 57 1.26 -1.24 -6.86
N THR A 58 1.36 -0.85 -5.58
CA THR A 58 1.34 0.55 -5.15
C THR A 58 2.72 1.09 -4.82
N HIS A 59 3.60 0.25 -4.30
CA HIS A 59 4.92 0.64 -3.77
C HIS A 59 6.09 -0.10 -4.41
N GLY A 60 5.85 -0.91 -5.45
CA GLY A 60 6.91 -1.66 -6.12
C GLY A 60 7.58 -2.69 -5.22
N LEU A 61 6.83 -3.34 -4.33
CA LEU A 61 7.39 -4.40 -3.48
C LEU A 61 7.58 -5.71 -4.26
N GLY A 62 8.77 -6.27 -4.16
CA GLY A 62 9.20 -7.55 -4.70
C GLY A 62 9.04 -8.68 -3.70
N ASN A 63 9.87 -9.73 -3.86
CA ASN A 63 9.81 -10.91 -3.01
C ASN A 63 10.57 -10.71 -1.70
N PRO A 64 10.11 -11.32 -0.60
CA PRO A 64 10.90 -11.38 0.62
C PRO A 64 12.18 -12.19 0.36
N TYR A 65 13.27 -11.80 1.00
CA TYR A 65 14.55 -12.51 0.97
C TYR A 65 15.10 -12.65 2.38
N VAL A 66 15.93 -13.66 2.57
CA VAL A 66 16.74 -13.87 3.77
C VAL A 66 18.19 -14.08 3.32
N ILE A 67 19.12 -13.36 3.93
CA ILE A 67 20.56 -13.50 3.74
C ILE A 67 21.09 -14.25 4.96
N PHE A 68 21.77 -15.37 4.74
CA PHE A 68 22.45 -16.10 5.81
C PHE A 68 23.91 -15.66 5.88
N GLY A 69 24.34 -15.22 7.05
CA GLY A 69 25.72 -14.91 7.35
C GLY A 69 26.57 -16.17 7.51
N THR A 70 27.89 -15.96 7.64
CA THR A 70 28.85 -17.05 7.85
C THR A 70 28.87 -17.56 9.30
N ASP A 71 28.40 -16.76 10.25
CA ASP A 71 28.38 -17.10 11.67
C ASP A 71 27.03 -17.72 12.08
N GLU A 72 27.05 -18.61 13.07
CA GLU A 72 25.84 -19.28 13.55
C GLU A 72 24.88 -18.28 14.19
N GLY A 73 23.70 -18.13 13.60
CA GLY A 73 22.66 -17.19 14.05
C GLY A 73 22.71 -15.81 13.38
N ASP A 74 23.65 -15.56 12.46
CA ASP A 74 23.68 -14.33 11.66
C ASP A 74 22.75 -14.48 10.44
N PHE A 75 21.65 -13.72 10.42
CA PHE A 75 20.78 -13.61 9.24
C PHE A 75 20.16 -12.23 9.16
N ASP A 76 19.93 -11.78 7.92
CA ASP A 76 19.21 -10.56 7.60
C ASP A 76 17.98 -10.89 6.74
N GLU A 77 16.89 -10.14 6.91
CA GLU A 77 15.65 -10.35 6.15
C GLU A 77 15.13 -9.03 5.58
N GLY A 78 14.54 -9.10 4.39
CA GLY A 78 14.04 -7.90 3.72
C GLY A 78 13.04 -8.19 2.63
N ILE A 79 12.56 -7.13 1.99
CA ILE A 79 11.68 -7.19 0.82
C ILE A 79 12.42 -6.58 -0.35
N ALA A 80 12.65 -7.36 -1.40
CA ALA A 80 13.28 -6.86 -2.61
C ALA A 80 12.44 -5.75 -3.24
N SER A 81 13.07 -4.81 -3.95
CA SER A 81 12.36 -3.85 -4.80
C SER A 81 12.00 -4.49 -6.15
N CYS A 82 10.81 -4.21 -6.65
CA CYS A 82 10.37 -4.51 -8.00
C CYS A 82 9.94 -3.20 -8.62
N GLU A 83 10.74 -2.65 -9.55
CA GLU A 83 10.43 -1.34 -10.10
C GLU A 83 9.40 -1.42 -11.23
N SER A 84 9.54 -2.43 -12.09
CA SER A 84 8.70 -2.59 -13.26
C SER A 84 8.35 -4.05 -13.54
N ILE A 85 7.21 -4.23 -14.20
CA ILE A 85 6.76 -5.53 -14.71
C ILE A 85 6.55 -5.40 -16.22
N GLN A 86 7.17 -6.30 -16.97
CA GLN A 86 6.99 -6.37 -18.41
C GLN A 86 5.66 -7.05 -18.75
N LYS A 87 4.86 -6.40 -19.60
CA LYS A 87 3.67 -6.99 -20.23
C LYS A 87 4.08 -8.01 -21.28
N VAL A 88 3.17 -8.92 -21.63
CA VAL A 88 3.31 -9.82 -22.79
C VAL A 88 3.51 -9.03 -24.09
N SER A 89 2.96 -7.82 -24.18
CA SER A 89 3.17 -6.90 -25.31
C SER A 89 4.54 -6.23 -25.35
N GLY A 90 5.45 -6.53 -24.42
CA GLY A 90 6.78 -5.93 -24.30
C GLY A 90 6.84 -4.60 -23.54
N ALA A 91 5.70 -3.95 -23.29
CA ALA A 91 5.63 -2.68 -22.56
C ALA A 91 5.98 -2.86 -21.07
N GLN A 92 6.79 -1.95 -20.53
CA GLN A 92 7.13 -1.91 -19.10
C GLN A 92 6.07 -1.14 -18.31
N ILE A 93 5.64 -1.71 -17.19
CA ILE A 93 4.68 -1.08 -16.28
C ILE A 93 5.36 -0.81 -14.95
N ASP A 94 5.42 0.47 -14.59
CA ASP A 94 5.87 0.89 -13.27
C ASP A 94 4.92 0.42 -12.18
N THR A 95 5.50 -0.17 -11.15
CA THR A 95 4.77 -0.73 -10.00
C THR A 95 4.80 0.19 -8.77
N LYS A 96 5.43 1.35 -8.90
CA LYS A 96 5.51 2.40 -7.87
C LYS A 96 4.36 3.43 -7.99
N PHE A 97 3.10 2.98 -8.07
CA PHE A 97 1.94 3.87 -8.28
C PHE A 97 1.91 5.05 -7.30
N PHE A 98 2.02 4.83 -6.00
CA PHE A 98 1.97 5.90 -5.02
C PHE A 98 3.28 6.69 -4.90
N LEU A 99 4.38 6.21 -5.48
CA LEU A 99 5.66 6.94 -5.44
C LEU A 99 5.78 7.92 -6.62
N SER A 100 4.89 7.86 -7.59
CA SER A 100 4.81 8.79 -8.72
C SER A 100 3.94 10.00 -8.38
N GLU A 101 4.45 11.20 -8.66
CA GLU A 101 3.77 12.48 -8.43
C GLU A 101 2.46 12.60 -9.23
N ASP A 102 2.38 11.91 -10.38
CA ASP A 102 1.20 11.87 -11.23
C ASP A 102 -0.04 11.26 -10.54
N ASN A 103 0.18 10.56 -9.43
CA ASN A 103 -0.84 9.88 -8.66
C ASN A 103 -1.12 10.58 -7.31
N SER A 104 -0.55 11.77 -7.07
CA SER A 104 -0.80 12.60 -5.88
C SER A 104 -2.27 12.99 -5.67
N LEU A 105 -3.08 12.93 -6.73
CA LEU A 105 -4.53 13.15 -6.69
C LEU A 105 -5.29 12.05 -5.92
N ILE A 106 -4.67 10.89 -5.70
CA ILE A 106 -5.28 9.77 -5.00
C ILE A 106 -4.77 9.75 -3.56
N SER A 107 -5.67 9.77 -2.59
CA SER A 107 -5.35 9.81 -1.17
C SER A 107 -5.01 8.43 -0.61
N ALA A 108 -5.76 7.41 -1.01
CA ALA A 108 -5.58 6.04 -0.55
C ALA A 108 -6.25 5.03 -1.48
N VAL A 109 -5.95 3.74 -1.27
CA VAL A 109 -6.69 2.61 -1.85
C VAL A 109 -7.32 1.79 -0.73
N LEU A 110 -8.61 1.52 -0.86
CA LEU A 110 -9.33 0.52 -0.08
C LEU A 110 -9.35 -0.78 -0.88
N TYR A 111 -8.72 -1.82 -0.36
CA TYR A 111 -8.59 -3.12 -0.98
C TYR A 111 -9.32 -4.17 -0.13
N SER A 112 -10.38 -4.77 -0.66
CA SER A 112 -11.21 -5.72 0.08
C SER A 112 -11.52 -6.94 -0.78
N ASP A 113 -11.06 -8.11 -0.34
CA ASP A 113 -11.33 -9.41 -0.97
C ASP A 113 -12.71 -9.99 -0.62
N CYS A 114 -13.52 -9.23 0.13
CA CYS A 114 -14.84 -9.68 0.52
C CYS A 114 -15.70 -9.98 -0.72
N SER A 115 -16.20 -11.21 -0.78
CA SER A 115 -17.12 -11.71 -1.79
C SER A 115 -18.50 -11.88 -1.16
N PHE A 116 -19.56 -11.89 -1.97
CA PHE A 116 -20.91 -12.22 -1.51
C PHE A 116 -21.00 -13.62 -0.86
N PHE A 117 -20.03 -14.50 -1.17
CA PHE A 117 -19.87 -15.83 -0.60
C PHE A 117 -18.97 -15.88 0.64
N SER A 118 -18.38 -14.77 1.06
CA SER A 118 -17.59 -14.73 2.29
C SER A 118 -18.52 -14.95 3.48
N LEU A 119 -18.23 -15.95 4.30
CA LEU A 119 -18.99 -16.29 5.53
C LEU A 119 -18.97 -15.19 6.60
N VAL A 120 -18.14 -14.16 6.38
CA VAL A 120 -17.99 -13.01 7.27
C VAL A 120 -18.97 -11.93 6.81
N PHE A 121 -20.00 -11.66 7.61
CA PHE A 121 -20.96 -10.57 7.39
C PHE A 121 -20.34 -9.16 7.54
N ASP A 122 -19.07 -9.09 7.93
CA ASP A 122 -18.32 -7.84 8.02
C ASP A 122 -17.46 -7.61 6.77
N LEU A 123 -17.99 -6.79 5.86
CA LEU A 123 -17.30 -6.35 4.63
C LEU A 123 -15.94 -5.69 4.90
N PHE A 124 -15.70 -5.21 6.13
CA PHE A 124 -14.49 -4.49 6.51
C PHE A 124 -13.44 -5.35 7.22
N ALA A 125 -13.80 -6.54 7.71
CA ALA A 125 -12.90 -7.39 8.50
C ALA A 125 -11.64 -7.81 7.73
N GLU A 126 -11.77 -8.10 6.43
CA GLU A 126 -10.64 -8.47 5.55
C GLU A 126 -10.23 -7.33 4.60
N SER A 127 -10.70 -6.11 4.87
CA SER A 127 -10.30 -4.95 4.09
C SER A 127 -8.93 -4.42 4.54
N MET A 128 -8.22 -3.84 3.59
CA MET A 128 -6.94 -3.18 3.77
C MET A 128 -7.03 -1.75 3.24
N VAL A 129 -6.51 -0.79 3.99
CA VAL A 129 -6.35 0.58 3.51
C VAL A 129 -4.87 0.86 3.34
N ILE A 130 -4.51 1.29 2.14
CA ILE A 130 -3.14 1.63 1.78
C ILE A 130 -3.12 3.13 1.50
N HIS A 131 -2.43 3.89 2.34
CA HIS A 131 -2.29 5.34 2.15
C HIS A 131 -1.30 5.65 1.03
N ASN A 132 -1.57 6.74 0.30
CA ASN A 132 -0.60 7.32 -0.61
C ASN A 132 0.25 8.35 0.16
N PRO A 133 1.57 8.11 0.37
CA PRO A 133 2.44 9.07 1.04
C PRO A 133 2.59 10.40 0.28
N LYS A 134 2.35 10.42 -1.04
CA LYS A 134 2.41 11.62 -1.88
C LYS A 134 1.04 12.24 -2.16
N ALA A 135 0.03 11.91 -1.34
CA ALA A 135 -1.31 12.46 -1.52
C ALA A 135 -1.34 13.98 -1.29
N ARG A 136 -1.86 14.73 -2.26
CA ARG A 136 -2.10 16.18 -2.13
C ARG A 136 -3.07 16.48 -0.98
N VAL A 137 -4.11 15.66 -0.85
CA VAL A 137 -5.06 15.67 0.26
C VAL A 137 -4.96 14.32 0.93
N SER A 138 -4.27 14.26 2.07
CA SER A 138 -4.06 12.99 2.79
C SER A 138 -5.36 12.51 3.44
N LEU A 139 -5.61 11.19 3.36
CA LEU A 139 -6.71 10.57 4.09
C LEU A 139 -6.39 10.63 5.60
N PRO A 140 -7.25 11.23 6.45
CA PRO A 140 -7.02 11.28 7.88
C PRO A 140 -6.88 9.90 8.50
N GLN A 141 -5.98 9.77 9.47
CA GLN A 141 -5.85 8.55 10.25
C GLN A 141 -7.15 8.24 11.00
N GLY A 142 -7.51 6.97 11.09
CA GLY A 142 -8.73 6.53 11.76
C GLY A 142 -10.04 6.90 11.02
N PHE A 143 -9.97 7.42 9.79
CA PHE A 143 -11.17 7.66 8.97
C PHE A 143 -12.01 6.38 8.82
N PHE A 144 -11.33 5.25 8.56
CA PHE A 144 -11.96 3.93 8.57
C PHE A 144 -11.77 3.26 9.94
N LYS A 145 -12.77 3.41 10.83
CA LYS A 145 -12.70 2.90 12.22
C LYS A 145 -12.78 1.36 12.35
N ARG A 146 -13.35 0.68 11.36
CA ARG A 146 -13.58 -0.78 11.37
C ARG A 146 -12.55 -1.58 10.59
N ILE A 147 -11.54 -0.91 10.01
CA ILE A 147 -10.50 -1.56 9.23
C ILE A 147 -9.24 -1.62 10.09
N ASP A 148 -8.83 -2.83 10.45
CA ASP A 148 -7.67 -3.06 11.30
C ASP A 148 -6.34 -3.09 10.53
N LYS A 149 -6.39 -3.39 9.23
CA LYS A 149 -5.22 -3.50 8.35
C LYS A 149 -4.99 -2.18 7.60
N ILE A 150 -4.53 -1.16 8.33
CA ILE A 150 -4.11 0.12 7.74
C ILE A 150 -2.59 0.11 7.58
N TRP A 151 -2.15 0.25 6.34
CA TRP A 151 -0.73 0.28 5.97
C TRP A 151 -0.36 1.67 5.47
N THR A 152 0.70 2.20 6.08
CA THR A 152 1.48 3.31 5.55
C THR A 152 2.88 2.79 5.33
N ILE A 153 3.48 3.14 4.20
CA ILE A 153 4.91 2.95 4.01
C ILE A 153 5.58 4.29 4.24
N CYS A 154 6.41 4.37 5.27
CA CYS A 154 7.27 5.53 5.49
C CYS A 154 8.63 5.21 4.85
N CYS A 155 9.07 6.12 3.98
CA CYS A 155 10.44 6.10 3.50
C CYS A 155 11.33 6.72 4.58
N GLN A 156 12.29 5.95 5.12
CA GLN A 156 13.35 6.51 5.95
C GLN A 156 14.60 6.60 5.06
N ASN A 157 15.08 7.82 4.82
CA ASN A 157 16.32 8.12 4.08
C ASN A 157 16.38 7.70 2.60
N ASP A 158 15.27 7.77 1.85
CA ASP A 158 15.21 7.52 0.38
C ASP A 158 15.61 6.12 -0.11
N LEU A 159 15.99 5.21 0.81
CA LEU A 159 16.52 3.88 0.47
C LEU A 159 15.81 2.73 1.19
N GLU A 160 15.10 2.99 2.28
CA GLU A 160 14.45 1.94 3.08
C GLU A 160 12.94 2.21 3.23
N TRP A 161 12.14 1.30 2.67
CA TRP A 161 10.68 1.34 2.72
C TRP A 161 10.18 0.43 3.85
N GLY A 162 9.87 1.02 5.01
CA GLY A 162 9.27 0.31 6.13
C GLY A 162 7.74 0.32 6.02
N ALA A 163 7.11 -0.86 5.98
CA ALA A 163 5.66 -1.00 6.00
C ALA A 163 5.17 -1.12 7.45
N TYR A 164 4.48 -0.10 7.96
CA TYR A 164 4.01 -0.08 9.34
C TYR A 164 2.51 -0.28 9.41
N ARG A 165 2.06 -1.14 10.33
CA ARG A 165 0.66 -1.19 10.75
C ARG A 165 0.46 -0.09 11.79
N ILE A 166 -0.52 0.79 11.59
CA ILE A 166 -0.74 1.97 12.46
C ILE A 166 -0.99 1.60 13.94
N LYS A 167 -1.40 0.36 14.25
CA LYS A 167 -1.51 -0.11 15.64
C LYS A 167 -0.16 -0.28 16.35
N ASP A 168 0.95 -0.27 15.62
CA ASP A 168 2.30 -0.48 16.18
C ASP A 168 3.04 0.86 16.42
N THR A 169 2.46 1.99 15.98
CA THR A 169 2.92 3.35 16.33
C THR A 169 2.32 3.81 17.66
N GLN A 170 2.73 3.18 18.76
CA GLN A 170 2.83 3.94 20.02
C GLN A 170 4.26 4.49 20.07
N PRO A 171 4.47 5.82 20.08
CA PRO A 171 5.79 6.35 20.37
C PRO A 171 6.19 5.86 21.77
N LYS A 172 7.35 5.21 21.89
CA LYS A 172 8.00 5.07 23.20
C LYS A 172 8.14 6.48 23.76
N ALA A 173 7.35 6.79 24.79
CA ALA A 173 7.52 8.00 25.58
C ALA A 173 8.99 8.07 26.02
N GLY A 174 9.61 9.23 25.80
CA GLY A 174 11.04 9.42 25.84
C GLY A 174 11.70 8.92 27.13
N ALA A 175 12.77 8.15 26.96
CA ALA A 175 13.83 8.09 27.95
C ALA A 175 14.70 9.35 27.79
N ASN A 176 14.21 10.48 28.28
CA ASN A 176 15.07 11.62 28.57
C ASN A 176 15.76 11.33 29.91
N GLY A 177 17.10 11.35 29.88
CA GLY A 177 17.91 11.26 31.07
C GLY A 177 17.75 12.50 31.95
N GLU A 178 17.79 12.27 33.26
CA GLU A 178 18.24 13.24 34.24
C GLU A 178 19.33 12.56 35.06
N GLY A 179 20.57 12.97 34.80
CA GLY A 179 21.63 12.87 35.80
C GLY A 179 21.50 14.07 36.72
N ALA A 180 21.42 13.82 38.03
CA ALA A 180 21.81 14.76 39.07
C ALA A 180 22.26 13.97 40.30
N MET A 181 23.58 13.89 40.48
CA MET A 181 24.23 13.53 41.73
C MET A 181 23.95 14.60 42.79
N PRO A 182 24.05 14.24 44.07
CA PRO A 182 24.87 14.99 45.02
C PRO A 182 26.23 14.31 45.27
#